data_AF-A0A8J4K586-F1
#
_entry.id   AF-A0A8J4K586-F1
#
_cell.length_a   1.000
_cell.length_b   1.000
_cell.length_c   1.000
_cell.angle_alpha   90.00
_cell.angle_beta   90.00
_cell.angle_gamma   90.00
#
_symmetry.space_group_name_H-M   'P 1'
#
loop_
_entity.id
_entity.type
_entity.pdbx_description
1 polymer ?
#
loop_
_entity_poly.entity_id
_entity_poly.type
_entity_poly.pdbx_seq_one_letter_code
_entity_poly.pdbx_strand_id
1 'polypeptide(L)'
;SIPMKSLSCYNDYNSQMTCTWMEHSEAHALVAMILYQRDNIIMENKEMLCKNQTENDLQEAPDSYVHWVCRNTANNFGIGVYDTYSFKPNKMLQAELNVDLFQNGKD
;
A
#
# COMPACT_ATOMS: atom_id res chain seq x y z
N SER A 1 -1.03 -9.92 4.36
CA SER A 1 -0.12 -9.20 3.46
C SER A 1 0.99 -8.57 4.29
N ILE A 2 2.26 -8.64 3.86
CA ILE A 2 3.39 -7.97 4.54
C ILE A 2 3.18 -6.44 4.57
N PRO A 3 2.87 -5.76 3.45
CA PRO A 3 2.57 -4.32 3.45
C PRO A 3 1.65 -3.87 4.58
N MET A 4 0.49 -4.52 4.72
CA MET A 4 -0.50 -4.16 5.75
C MET A 4 -0.01 -4.45 7.19
N LYS A 5 0.76 -5.54 7.40
CA LYS A 5 1.29 -5.87 8.72
C LYS A 5 2.42 -4.93 9.15
N SER A 6 3.20 -4.44 8.19
CA SER A 6 4.32 -3.52 8.41
C SER A 6 3.93 -2.04 8.39
N LEU A 7 2.69 -1.72 8.00
CA LEU A 7 2.24 -0.34 7.85
C LEU A 7 2.19 0.34 9.23
N SER A 8 2.94 1.42 9.35
CA SER A 8 2.94 2.30 10.51
C SER A 8 2.79 3.74 10.03
N CYS A 9 1.86 4.49 10.61
CA CYS A 9 1.55 5.86 10.21
C CYS A 9 1.51 6.77 11.42
N TYR A 10 2.12 7.95 11.31
CA TYR A 10 2.15 8.98 12.33
C TYR A 10 2.14 10.36 11.67
N ASN A 11 1.44 11.30 12.29
CA ASN A 11 1.33 12.67 11.80
C ASN A 11 1.95 13.66 12.78
N ASP A 12 2.25 14.85 12.28
CA ASP A 12 2.80 15.97 13.07
C ASP A 12 1.71 16.86 13.70
N TYR A 13 0.43 16.50 13.56
CA TYR A 13 -0.74 17.28 13.97
C TYR A 13 -0.80 18.71 13.40
N ASN A 14 -0.04 19.00 12.35
CA ASN A 14 0.10 20.34 11.77
C ASN A 14 -0.12 20.34 10.27
N SER A 15 0.65 19.52 9.53
CA SER A 15 0.67 19.59 8.07
C SER A 15 0.99 18.27 7.38
N GLN A 16 1.57 17.29 8.07
CA GLN A 16 2.18 16.13 7.44
C GLN A 16 1.69 14.82 8.04
N MET A 17 1.31 13.91 7.14
CA MET A 17 1.08 12.50 7.41
C MET A 17 2.28 11.72 6.88
N THR A 18 2.96 10.95 7.73
CA THR A 18 4.04 10.04 7.32
C THR A 18 3.63 8.61 7.59
N CYS A 19 3.85 7.74 6.61
CA CYS A 19 3.68 6.30 6.75
C CYS A 19 4.96 5.56 6.33
N THR A 20 5.27 4.47 7.02
CA THR A 20 6.31 3.52 6.64
C THR A 20 5.70 2.16 6.42
N TRP A 21 6.18 1.43 5.43
CA TRP A 21 5.77 0.04 5.19
C TRP A 21 6.85 -0.73 4.42
N MET A 22 6.70 -2.04 4.38
CA MET A 22 7.63 -2.95 3.72
C MET A 22 6.93 -3.90 2.76
N GLU A 23 7.66 -4.36 1.75
CA GLU A 23 7.25 -5.49 0.92
C GLU A 23 8.45 -6.30 0.44
N HIS A 24 8.19 -7.52 -0.03
CA HIS A 24 9.24 -8.31 -0.65
C HIS A 24 9.65 -7.74 -1.99
N SER A 25 10.94 -7.66 -2.27
CA SER A 25 11.49 -7.21 -3.56
C SER A 25 10.95 -8.02 -4.74
N GLU A 26 10.80 -9.34 -4.56
CA GLU A 26 10.21 -10.24 -5.57
C GLU A 26 8.72 -9.92 -5.83
N ALA A 27 7.95 -9.64 -4.77
CA ALA A 27 6.54 -9.28 -4.91
C ALA A 27 6.39 -7.94 -5.62
N HIS A 28 7.24 -6.96 -5.29
CA HIS A 28 7.28 -5.65 -5.96
C HIS A 28 7.56 -5.79 -7.46
N ALA A 29 8.53 -6.63 -7.84
CA ALA A 29 8.88 -6.87 -9.24
C ALA A 29 7.71 -7.47 -10.05
N LEU A 30 6.87 -8.30 -9.42
CA LEU A 30 5.67 -8.87 -10.04
C LEU A 30 4.53 -7.86 -10.13
N VAL A 31 4.18 -7.25 -8.99
CA VAL A 31 3.07 -6.29 -8.85
C VAL A 31 3.43 -5.28 -7.76
N ALA A 32 3.85 -4.09 -8.19
CA ALA A 32 4.07 -2.98 -7.27
C ALA A 32 2.75 -2.47 -6.69
N MET A 33 2.79 -2.13 -5.41
CA MET A 33 1.63 -1.64 -4.67
C MET A 33 1.74 -0.13 -4.42
N ILE A 34 0.59 0.54 -4.42
CA ILE A 34 0.44 1.95 -4.11
C ILE A 34 -0.37 2.08 -2.83
N LEU A 35 0.13 2.87 -1.87
CA LEU A 35 -0.57 3.19 -0.63
C LEU A 35 -1.54 4.36 -0.86
N TYR A 36 -2.77 4.19 -0.44
CA TYR A 36 -3.80 5.23 -0.42
C TYR A 36 -4.24 5.52 1.01
N GLN A 37 -4.43 6.79 1.32
CA GLN A 37 -5.04 7.31 2.55
C GLN A 37 -6.44 7.82 2.25
N ARG A 38 -7.39 7.61 3.16
CA ARG A 38 -8.72 8.23 3.13
C ARG A 38 -9.11 8.68 4.53
N ASP A 39 -9.35 9.96 4.71
CA ASP A 39 -9.90 10.50 5.94
C ASP A 39 -11.44 10.41 5.96
N ASN A 40 -12.03 10.47 7.15
CA ASN A 40 -13.49 10.43 7.35
C ASN A 40 -14.20 11.77 7.12
N ILE A 41 -13.50 12.83 6.68
CA ILE A 41 -14.05 14.18 6.46
C ILE A 41 -14.30 14.40 4.97
N ILE A 42 -13.24 14.34 4.16
CA ILE A 42 -13.25 14.51 2.71
C ILE A 42 -13.70 13.20 2.04
N MET A 43 -13.41 12.05 2.65
CA MET A 43 -13.81 10.73 2.15
C MET A 43 -13.27 10.38 0.74
N GLU A 44 -12.22 11.06 0.30
CA GLU A 44 -11.53 10.77 -0.95
C GLU A 44 -10.30 9.89 -0.72
N ASN A 45 -10.03 8.97 -1.64
CA ASN A 45 -8.79 8.19 -1.62
C ASN A 45 -7.67 9.04 -2.22
N LYS A 46 -6.69 9.40 -1.40
CA LYS A 46 -5.50 10.13 -1.80
C LYS A 46 -4.32 9.17 -1.88
N GLU A 47 -3.64 9.17 -3.02
CA GLU A 47 -2.39 8.44 -3.16
C GLU A 47 -1.32 9.03 -2.25
N MET A 48 -0.58 8.18 -1.54
CA MET A 48 0.55 8.58 -0.71
C MET A 48 1.82 8.62 -1.54
N LEU A 49 2.58 9.71 -1.46
CA LEU A 49 3.84 9.84 -2.20
C LEU A 49 4.95 9.06 -1.50
N CYS A 50 5.26 7.87 -2.02
CA CYS A 50 6.23 6.95 -1.45
C CYS A 50 7.60 7.05 -2.12
N LYS A 51 8.67 6.91 -1.32
CA LYS A 51 10.04 6.76 -1.79
C LYS A 51 10.69 5.58 -1.07
N ASN A 52 11.49 4.81 -1.81
CA ASN A 52 12.29 3.75 -1.22
C ASN A 52 13.33 4.39 -0.29
N GLN A 53 13.37 3.90 0.95
CA GLN A 53 14.41 4.26 1.90
C GLN A 53 15.67 3.48 1.52
N THR A 54 16.63 4.16 0.89
CA THR A 54 17.90 3.53 0.48
C THR A 54 18.72 3.15 1.72
N GLU A 55 19.43 2.02 1.64
CA GLU A 55 20.17 1.29 2.70
C GLU A 55 21.05 2.11 3.66
N ASN A 56 21.34 3.38 3.38
CA ASN A 56 22.21 4.19 4.24
C ASN A 56 21.60 4.55 5.61
N ASP A 57 20.31 4.32 5.83
CA ASP A 57 19.64 4.68 7.10
C ASP A 57 19.21 3.49 7.98
N LEU A 58 19.25 2.24 7.49
CA LEU A 58 18.85 1.05 8.26
C LEU A 58 19.75 -0.15 7.94
N GLN A 59 20.63 -0.50 8.87
CA GLN A 59 21.52 -1.68 8.79
C GLN A 59 20.80 -3.04 9.00
N GLU A 60 19.47 -3.06 9.17
CA GLU A 60 18.74 -4.23 9.69
C GLU A 60 17.74 -4.86 8.72
N ALA A 61 17.53 -4.26 7.55
CA ALA A 61 16.64 -4.82 6.54
C ALA A 61 17.35 -5.97 5.80
N PRO A 62 16.85 -7.22 5.82
CA PRO A 62 17.35 -8.24 4.92
C PRO A 62 17.14 -7.78 3.46
N ASP A 63 18.10 -8.01 2.57
CA ASP A 63 18.10 -7.63 1.14
C ASP A 63 16.81 -8.01 0.37
N SER A 64 15.98 -8.90 0.94
CA SER A 64 14.71 -9.37 0.38
C SER A 64 13.52 -8.42 0.60
N TYR A 65 13.66 -7.35 1.38
CA TYR A 65 12.59 -6.39 1.67
C TYR A 65 12.91 -4.95 1.24
N VAL A 66 11.95 -4.34 0.53
CA VAL A 66 11.97 -2.91 0.21
C VAL A 66 11.26 -2.13 1.31
N HIS A 67 11.90 -1.06 1.79
CA HIS A 67 11.35 -0.17 2.80
C HIS A 67 10.85 1.11 2.15
N TRP A 68 9.60 1.48 2.43
CA TRP A 68 8.97 2.65 1.84
C TRP A 68 8.68 3.68 2.91
N VAL A 69 9.05 4.94 2.65
CA VAL A 69 8.58 6.10 3.41
C VAL A 69 7.66 6.90 2.51
N CYS A 70 6.42 7.07 2.95
CA CYS A 70 5.39 7.79 2.22
C CYS A 70 4.96 9.03 2.99
N ARG A 71 4.75 10.13 2.28
CA ARG A 71 4.32 11.40 2.87
C ARG A 71 3.21 12.04 2.07
N ASN A 72 2.27 12.64 2.77
CA ASN A 72 1.28 13.55 2.21
C ASN A 72 1.08 14.74 3.12
N THR A 73 0.63 15.83 2.53
CA THR A 73 0.08 16.95 3.30
C THR A 73 -1.37 16.66 3.65
N ALA A 74 -1.72 16.88 4.91
CA ALA A 74 -3.10 16.83 5.39
C ALA A 74 -3.42 18.14 6.11
N ASN A 75 -4.69 18.56 6.03
CA ASN A 75 -5.15 19.81 6.62
C ASN A 75 -6.16 19.58 7.75
N ASN A 76 -6.59 18.33 7.93
CA ASN A 76 -7.61 17.94 8.88
C ASN A 76 -6.97 17.08 9.96
N PHE A 77 -6.71 17.68 11.11
CA PHE A 77 -6.23 16.98 12.29
C PHE A 77 -7.17 17.28 13.45
N GLY A 78 -7.40 16.28 14.29
CA GLY A 78 -8.26 16.45 15.44
C GLY A 78 -8.67 15.12 16.05
N ILE A 79 -9.16 15.19 17.27
CA ILE A 79 -9.77 14.04 17.94
C ILE A 79 -11.02 13.64 17.14
N GLY A 80 -11.11 12.36 16.77
CA GLY A 80 -12.23 11.82 15.97
C GLY A 80 -12.02 11.91 14.46
N VAL A 81 -10.87 12.40 13.99
CA VAL A 81 -10.43 12.21 12.61
C VAL A 81 -9.78 10.83 12.50
N TYR A 82 -10.26 10.00 11.59
CA TYR A 82 -9.75 8.66 11.35
C TYR A 82 -9.31 8.52 9.91
N ASP A 83 -8.09 8.02 9.73
CA ASP A 83 -7.55 7.65 8.44
C ASP A 83 -7.70 6.15 8.20
N THR A 84 -8.22 5.80 7.03
CA THR A 84 -8.23 4.44 6.50
C THR A 84 -7.16 4.33 5.43
N TYR A 85 -6.36 3.27 5.50
CA TYR A 85 -5.28 3.01 4.56
C TYR A 85 -5.58 1.78 3.72
N SER A 86 -5.24 1.85 2.44
CA SER A 86 -5.42 0.72 1.51
C SER A 86 -4.26 0.62 0.53
N PHE A 87 -3.92 -0.62 0.16
CA PHE A 87 -2.93 -0.88 -0.89
C PHE A 87 -3.65 -1.31 -2.16
N LYS A 88 -3.30 -0.70 -3.29
CA LYS A 88 -3.81 -1.10 -4.61
C LYS A 88 -2.66 -1.39 -5.56
N PRO A 89 -2.78 -2.40 -6.44
CA PRO A 89 -1.81 -2.62 -7.51
C PRO A 89 -1.66 -1.37 -8.38
N ASN A 90 -0.43 -1.09 -8.82
CA ASN A 90 -0.14 0.00 -9.76
C ASN A 90 -0.65 -0.24 -11.20
N LYS A 91 -1.21 -1.43 -11.46
CA LYS A 91 -1.75 -1.85 -12.74
C LYS A 91 -3.04 -2.65 -12.52
N MET A 92 -3.95 -2.61 -13.48
CA MET A 92 -5.10 -3.52 -13.44
C MET A 92 -4.61 -4.96 -13.60
N LEU A 93 -5.02 -5.82 -12.66
CA LEU A 93 -4.77 -7.26 -12.75
C LEU A 93 -5.96 -7.89 -13.47
N GLN A 94 -5.72 -8.51 -14.62
CA GLN A 94 -6.72 -9.27 -15.34
C GLN A 94 -6.48 -10.76 -15.07
N ALA A 95 -7.51 -11.45 -14.61
CA ALA A 95 -7.50 -12.90 -14.45
C ALA A 95 -8.38 -13.50 -15.55
N GLU A 96 -7.82 -14.43 -16.31
CA GLU A 96 -8.57 -15.19 -17.32
C GLU A 96 -9.03 -16.51 -16.70
N LEU A 97 -10.32 -16.83 -16.84
CA LEU A 97 -10.88 -18.12 -16.45
C LEU A 97 -11.16 -18.94 -17.70
N ASN A 98 -10.31 -19.94 -17.95
CA ASN A 98 -10.53 -20.90 -19.01
C ASN A 98 -11.48 -21.99 -18.51
N VAL A 99 -12.75 -21.92 -18.92
CA VAL A 99 -13.76 -22.95 -18.63
C VAL A 99 -13.86 -23.88 -19.83
N ASP A 100 -13.62 -25.17 -19.63
CA ASP A 100 -13.94 -26.19 -20.62
C ASP A 100 -15.41 -26.59 -20.46
N LEU A 101 -16.22 -26.31 -21.49
CA LEU A 101 -17.68 -26.43 -21.45
C LEU A 101 -18.19 -27.83 -21.83
N PHE A 102 -17.33 -28.80 -22.15
CA PHE A 102 -17.75 -30.10 -22.68
C PHE A 102 -17.39 -31.29 -21.77
N GLN A 103 -18.14 -31.47 -20.68
CA GLN A 103 -18.17 -32.74 -19.93
C GLN A 103 -19.57 -33.31 -19.63
N ASN A 104 -20.63 -32.79 -20.26
CA ASN A 104 -21.97 -33.37 -20.11
C ASN A 104 -22.42 -34.04 -21.41
N GLY A 105 -22.04 -35.31 -21.58
CA GLY A 105 -22.45 -36.07 -22.75
C GLY A 105 -22.00 -37.52 -22.75
N LYS A 106 -22.32 -38.29 -21.69
CA LYS A 106 -22.45 -39.76 -21.76
C LYS A 106 -23.50 -40.22 -20.76
N ASP A 107 -24.73 -40.34 -21.24
CA ASP A 107 -25.68 -41.37 -20.83
C ASP A 107 -26.17 -42.05 -22.12
#